data_AF-A0A0C3PSW5-F1
#
_entry.id   AF-A0A0C3PSW5-F1
#
_cell.length_a   1.000
_cell.length_b   1.000
_cell.length_c   1.000
_cell.angle_alpha   90.00
_cell.angle_beta   90.00
_cell.angle_gamma   90.00
#
_symmetry.space_group_name_H-M   'P 1'
#
loop_
_entity.id
_entity.type
_entity.pdbx_description
1 polymer ?
#
loop_
_entity_poly.entity_id
_entity_poly.type
_entity_poly.pdbx_seq_one_letter_code
_entity_poly.pdbx_strand_id
1 'polypeptide(L)'
;VTGLTIRHVGERFQQSNDTIQCFKKLLFIFSDPPFYSIYIQFPTGEAIHPKICHNPKFWPYFQDAIGTIDDCHIPVSPPAIIHSNCHNRK
;
A
#
# COMPACT_ATOMS: atom_id res chain seq x y z
N VAL A 1 -1.14 -0.94 -14.05
CA VAL A 1 -1.62 0.37 -13.54
C VAL A 1 -2.78 0.84 -14.41
N THR A 2 -4.01 0.61 -13.91
CA THR A 2 -5.34 0.98 -14.44
C THR A 2 -5.77 0.60 -15.87
N GLY A 3 -4.88 0.30 -16.81
CA GLY A 3 -5.25 -0.03 -18.20
C GLY A 3 -5.81 1.16 -19.00
N LEU A 4 -5.79 2.37 -18.43
CA LEU A 4 -6.31 3.60 -19.03
C LEU A 4 -5.23 4.35 -19.82
N THR A 5 -5.67 5.09 -20.84
CA THR A 5 -4.81 6.01 -21.60
C THR A 5 -4.33 7.16 -20.71
N ILE A 6 -3.20 7.78 -21.08
CA ILE A 6 -2.65 8.93 -20.33
C ILE A 6 -3.67 10.07 -20.26
N ARG A 7 -4.37 10.34 -21.36
CA ARG A 7 -5.41 11.40 -21.42
C ARG A 7 -6.54 11.16 -20.42
N HIS A 8 -7.10 9.95 -20.37
CA HIS A 8 -8.19 9.64 -19.42
C HIS A 8 -7.74 9.74 -17.96
N VAL A 9 -6.49 9.35 -17.66
CA VAL A 9 -5.93 9.50 -16.32
C VAL A 9 -5.70 10.98 -16.01
N GLY A 10 -5.18 11.77 -16.95
CA GLY A 10 -4.99 13.22 -16.80
C GLY A 10 -6.31 13.94 -16.51
N GLU A 11 -7.37 13.63 -17.26
CA GLU A 11 -8.72 14.15 -17.02
C GLU A 11 -9.27 13.76 -15.64
N ARG A 12 -9.10 12.50 -15.23
CA ARG A 12 -9.60 12.01 -13.93
C ARG A 12 -8.91 12.70 -12.75
N PHE A 13 -7.60 12.91 -12.83
CA PHE A 13 -6.80 13.50 -11.75
C PHE A 13 -6.61 15.00 -11.91
N GLN A 14 -7.17 15.61 -12.96
CA GLN A 14 -6.99 17.03 -13.29
C GLN A 14 -5.50 17.41 -13.35
N GLN A 15 -4.73 16.59 -14.06
CA GLN A 15 -3.29 16.75 -14.24
C GLN A 15 -2.91 16.72 -15.72
N SER A 16 -1.79 17.35 -16.07
CA SER A 16 -1.28 17.33 -17.45
C SER A 16 -0.85 15.92 -17.86
N ASN A 17 -0.91 15.65 -19.17
CA ASN A 17 -0.44 14.37 -19.72
C ASN A 17 1.04 14.11 -19.39
N ASP A 18 1.86 15.16 -19.36
CA ASP A 18 3.28 15.07 -19.04
C ASP A 18 3.51 14.65 -17.58
N THR A 19 2.75 15.23 -16.64
CA THR A 19 2.80 14.84 -15.22
C THR A 19 2.38 13.37 -15.04
N ILE A 20 1.31 12.94 -15.72
CA ILE A 20 0.87 11.54 -15.68
C ILE A 20 1.91 10.59 -16.27
N GLN A 21 2.58 10.99 -17.36
CA GLN A 21 3.64 10.19 -17.97
C GLN A 21 4.86 10.09 -17.05
N CYS A 22 5.25 11.18 -16.40
CA CYS A 22 6.33 11.20 -15.41
C CYS A 22 6.01 10.27 -14.23
N PHE A 23 4.81 10.40 -13.66
CA PHE A 23 4.35 9.54 -12.57
C PHE A 23 4.39 8.06 -12.96
N LYS A 24 3.91 7.70 -14.15
CA LYS A 24 3.97 6.31 -14.64
C LYS A 24 5.40 5.78 -14.68
N LYS A 25 6.38 6.56 -15.15
CA LYS A 25 7.80 6.15 -15.18
C LYS A 25 8.34 5.92 -13.77
N LEU A 26 8.11 6.85 -12.86
CA LEU A 26 8.54 6.73 -11.46
C LEU A 26 7.92 5.51 -10.79
N LEU A 27 6.62 5.28 -11.00
CA LEU A 27 5.91 4.13 -10.47
C LEU A 27 6.53 2.80 -10.93
N PHE A 28 6.91 2.69 -12.20
CA PHE A 28 7.62 1.50 -12.69
C PHE A 28 8.99 1.35 -12.03
N ILE A 29 9.79 2.41 -11.95
CA ILE A 29 11.12 2.37 -11.31
C ILE A 29 11.01 1.91 -9.86
N PHE A 30 10.06 2.45 -9.09
CA PHE A 30 9.89 2.10 -7.68
C PHE A 30 9.27 0.73 -7.44
N SER A 31 8.54 0.20 -8.42
CA SER A 31 7.95 -1.14 -8.37
C SER A 31 8.89 -2.23 -8.92
N ASP A 32 9.98 -1.85 -9.57
CA ASP A 32 10.95 -2.77 -10.16
C ASP A 32 11.74 -3.52 -9.06
N PRO A 33 11.97 -4.84 -9.17
CA PRO A 33 12.62 -5.64 -8.13
C PRO A 33 13.92 -5.07 -7.54
N PRO A 34 14.90 -4.56 -8.31
CA PRO A 34 16.13 -4.01 -7.75
C PRO A 34 15.90 -2.78 -6.86
N PHE A 35 14.88 -1.96 -7.13
CA PHE A 35 14.57 -0.83 -6.25
C PHE A 35 13.71 -1.30 -5.07
N TYR A 36 12.62 -2.00 -5.38
CA TYR A 36 11.63 -2.40 -4.40
C TYR A 36 12.23 -3.27 -3.30
N SER A 37 12.99 -4.30 -3.66
CA SER A 37 13.56 -5.25 -2.67
C SER A 37 14.63 -4.65 -1.76
N ILE A 38 15.33 -3.61 -2.22
CA ILE A 38 16.41 -2.97 -1.46
C ILE A 38 15.85 -1.94 -0.49
N TYR A 39 14.88 -1.13 -0.94
CA TYR A 39 14.45 0.06 -0.22
C TYR A 39 13.10 -0.12 0.49
N ILE A 40 12.24 -1.03 0.04
CA ILE A 40 10.96 -1.30 0.69
C ILE A 40 11.14 -2.44 1.69
N GLN A 41 11.13 -2.09 2.97
CA GLN A 41 11.16 -3.06 4.05
C GLN A 41 9.76 -3.19 4.65
N PHE A 42 9.29 -4.43 4.79
CA PHE A 42 8.09 -4.66 5.58
C PHE A 42 8.39 -4.37 7.04
N PRO A 43 7.46 -3.77 7.79
CA PRO A 43 7.58 -3.71 9.23
C PRO A 43 7.71 -5.15 9.75
N THR A 44 8.78 -5.44 10.47
CA THR A 44 9.14 -6.80 10.93
C THR A 44 8.27 -7.29 12.09
N GLY A 45 7.02 -6.82 12.17
CA GLY A 45 6.05 -7.21 13.20
C GLY A 45 6.14 -6.44 14.51
N GLU A 46 7.09 -5.52 14.68
CA GLU A 46 7.32 -4.89 15.97
C GLU A 46 7.34 -3.37 15.90
N ALA A 47 6.15 -2.80 16.09
CA ALA A 47 5.84 -1.83 17.14
C ALA A 47 4.69 -0.95 16.66
N ILE A 48 3.49 -1.23 17.17
CA ILE A 48 2.40 -0.25 17.14
C ILE A 48 2.93 1.03 17.80
N HIS A 49 2.89 2.14 17.07
CA HIS A 49 3.50 3.39 17.50
C HIS A 49 3.04 3.75 18.94
N PRO A 50 3.93 4.25 19.83
CA PRO A 50 3.61 4.52 21.24
C PRO A 50 2.34 5.36 21.47
N LYS A 51 2.06 6.29 20.55
CA LYS A 51 0.85 7.13 20.56
C LYS A 51 -0.47 6.34 20.39
N ILE A 52 -0.40 5.17 19.78
CA ILE A 52 -1.53 4.27 19.57
C ILE A 52 -1.62 3.29 20.74
N CYS A 53 -0.50 2.66 21.13
CA CYS A 53 -0.53 1.66 22.20
C CYS A 53 -0.81 2.24 23.59
N HIS A 54 -0.36 3.45 23.89
CA HIS A 54 -0.63 4.11 25.18
C HIS A 54 -1.95 4.89 25.20
N ASN A 55 -2.69 4.94 24.09
CA ASN A 55 -3.96 5.67 24.03
C ASN A 55 -5.13 4.70 24.26
N PRO A 56 -5.85 4.78 25.40
CA PRO A 56 -6.93 3.86 25.72
C PRO A 56 -8.12 3.96 24.75
N LYS A 57 -8.25 5.07 24.01
CA LYS A 57 -9.25 5.22 22.95
C LYS A 57 -8.89 4.42 21.70
N PHE A 58 -7.60 4.27 21.39
CA PHE A 58 -7.13 3.61 20.18
C PHE A 58 -6.78 2.14 20.40
N TRP A 59 -6.19 1.81 21.54
CA TRP A 59 -5.68 0.47 21.82
C TRP A 59 -6.67 -0.68 21.56
N PRO A 60 -7.96 -0.60 21.96
CA PRO A 60 -8.91 -1.68 21.70
C PRO A 60 -9.11 -2.03 20.22
N TYR A 61 -8.79 -1.11 19.30
CA TYR A 61 -8.95 -1.30 17.86
C TYR A 61 -7.67 -1.71 17.14
N PHE A 62 -6.51 -1.47 17.75
CA PHE A 62 -5.20 -1.67 17.11
C PHE A 62 -4.33 -2.70 17.83
N GLN A 63 -4.82 -3.36 18.87
CA GLN A 63 -4.07 -4.30 19.72
C GLN A 63 -3.32 -5.42 18.95
N ASP A 64 -3.78 -5.77 17.74
CA ASP A 64 -3.15 -6.77 16.85
C ASP A 64 -2.84 -6.21 15.45
N ALA A 65 -2.79 -4.89 15.30
CA ALA A 65 -2.52 -4.26 14.02
C ALA A 65 -1.03 -4.42 13.64
N ILE A 66 -0.76 -5.14 12.56
CA ILE A 66 0.61 -5.37 12.03
C ILE A 66 1.10 -4.15 11.20
N GLY A 67 0.33 -3.06 11.21
CA GLY A 67 0.55 -1.85 10.41
C GLY A 67 -0.57 -1.66 9.39
N THR A 68 -1.05 -0.43 9.24
CA THR A 68 -1.95 -0.07 8.14
C THR A 68 -1.13 -0.04 6.86
N ILE A 69 -1.32 -1.04 5.99
CA ILE A 69 -0.87 -0.98 4.59
C ILE A 69 -1.89 -0.12 3.85
N ASP A 70 -1.96 1.17 4.16
CA ASP A 70 -2.81 2.07 3.40
C ASP A 70 -2.10 2.44 2.09
N ASP A 71 -2.78 2.08 1.00
CA ASP A 71 -2.63 2.54 -0.37
C ASP A 71 -1.48 2.03 -1.25
N CYS A 72 -0.89 0.87 -0.92
CA CYS A 72 -0.20 0.09 -1.95
C CYS A 72 -0.64 -1.38 -1.91
N HIS A 73 -1.38 -1.81 -2.95
CA HIS A 73 -1.71 -3.21 -3.18
C HIS A 73 -0.42 -3.97 -3.53
N ILE A 74 0.33 -4.35 -2.51
CA ILE A 74 1.39 -5.34 -2.63
C ILE A 74 0.70 -6.69 -2.84
N PRO A 75 1.07 -7.47 -3.87
CA PRO A 75 0.54 -8.81 -4.03
C PRO A 75 0.94 -9.67 -2.83
N VAL A 76 -0.03 -9.97 -1.97
CA VAL A 76 0.11 -10.90 -0.84
C VAL A 76 -0.47 -12.25 -1.26
N SER A 77 0.31 -13.32 -1.09
CA SER A 77 -0.15 -14.71 -1.21
C SER A 77 -0.12 -15.35 0.18
N PRO A 78 -1.16 -15.16 1.00
CA PRO A 78 -1.16 -15.65 2.36
C PRO A 78 -1.31 -17.18 2.39
N PRO A 79 -0.72 -17.88 3.39
CA PRO A 79 -0.91 -19.33 3.56
C PRO A 79 -2.39 -19.71 3.63
N ALA A 80 -2.73 -20.92 3.14
CA ALA A 80 -4.12 -21.39 3.03
C ALA A 80 -4.93 -21.30 4.34
N ILE A 81 -4.25 -21.44 5.48
CA ILE A 81 -4.84 -21.41 6.83
C ILE A 81 -5.45 -20.04 7.18
N ILE A 82 -4.90 -18.95 6.64
CA ILE A 82 -5.34 -17.58 6.98
C ILE A 82 -6.07 -16.89 5.82
N HIS A 83 -6.29 -17.59 4.70
CA HIS A 83 -6.88 -17.03 3.49
C HIS A 83 -8.28 -16.43 3.72
N SER A 84 -9.09 -17.06 4.58
CA SER A 84 -10.43 -16.55 4.94
C SER A 84 -10.39 -15.18 5.65
N ASN A 85 -9.30 -14.89 6.37
CA ASN A 85 -9.14 -13.64 7.10
C ASN A 85 -8.69 -12.49 6.20
N CYS A 86 -8.11 -12.81 5.03
CA CYS A 86 -7.67 -11.86 4.02
C CYS A 86 -8.74 -11.59 2.94
N HIS A 87 -9.95 -12.14 3.06
CA HIS A 87 -11.05 -11.82 2.15
C HIS A 87 -11.59 -10.42 2.46
N ASN A 88 -11.69 -9.59 1.42
CA ASN A 88 -12.40 -8.31 1.49
C ASN A 88 -13.82 -8.55 2.05
N ARG A 89 -14.13 -7.96 3.21
CA ARG A 89 -15.53 -7.83 3.65
C ARG A 89 -16.25 -6.97 2.60
N LYS A 90 -17.28 -7.53 1.98
CA LYS A 90 -18.22 -6.77 1.15
C LYS A 90 -19.07 -5.84 2.02
#